data_AF-A0A8T4MI71-F1
#
_entry.id   AF-A0A8T4MI71-F1
#
_cell.length_a   1.000
_cell.length_b   1.000
_cell.length_c   1.000
_cell.angle_alpha   90.00
_cell.angle_beta   90.00
_cell.angle_gamma   90.00
#
_symmetry.space_group_name_H-M   'P 1'
#
loop_
_entity.id
_entity.type
_entity.pdbx_description
1 polymer ?
#
loop_
_entity_poly.entity_id
_entity_poly.type
_entity_poly.pdbx_seq_one_letter_code
_entity_poly.pdbx_strand_id
1 'polypeptide(L)'
;MKKTITIFILGIYIFSLISMANALIINSVSTSPDQVAPGETSRISINIKNNEELDIENVVVSLDFTTVPFAPYNSGSDYTISEILESKTKSAEFDVIALNNAASGIYKIPVKIEYRESGQADGTPNKVKSSLISIMINSKPILDVSSEDGVLLKNQKSKVSLKIVNKGLSDAKFLEINMQGNSYTTLVSQSKVYIGDVDSNDFQTAEFEIFFKETSPNSITLSVTITYKDISNKEYTENFDVQLKVYSQDQAVQLGLIQKSYTWMIVIAVIIIVILFFVIRAIVKRRNKNNKEY
;
A
#
# COMPACT_ATOMS: atom_id res chain seq x y z
N MET A 1 -6.33 -13.77 71.70
CA MET A 1 -6.23 -15.02 70.91
C MET A 1 -7.22 -15.12 69.76
N LYS A 2 -8.52 -14.89 69.95
CA LYS A 2 -9.52 -15.06 68.86
C LYS A 2 -9.29 -14.13 67.64
N LYS A 3 -8.94 -12.85 67.85
CA LYS A 3 -8.69 -11.89 66.74
C LYS A 3 -7.45 -12.21 65.90
N THR A 4 -6.39 -12.77 66.50
CA THR A 4 -5.15 -13.12 65.79
C THR A 4 -5.32 -14.34 64.90
N ILE A 5 -6.17 -15.29 65.30
CA ILE A 5 -6.53 -16.48 64.51
C ILE A 5 -7.37 -16.10 63.29
N THR A 6 -8.30 -15.14 63.42
CA THR A 6 -9.15 -14.68 62.30
C THR A 6 -8.35 -13.97 61.21
N ILE A 7 -7.31 -13.19 61.57
CA ILE A 7 -6.44 -12.53 60.59
C ILE A 7 -5.57 -13.55 59.84
N PHE A 8 -5.16 -14.64 60.50
CA PHE A 8 -4.38 -15.71 59.88
C PHE A 8 -5.23 -16.51 58.87
N ILE A 9 -6.49 -16.80 59.20
CA ILE A 9 -7.44 -17.48 58.29
C ILE A 9 -7.79 -16.60 57.08
N LEU A 10 -7.94 -15.29 57.27
CA LEU A 10 -8.18 -14.34 56.19
C LEU A 10 -6.94 -14.18 55.29
N GLY A 11 -5.73 -14.22 55.87
CA GLY A 11 -4.47 -14.20 55.14
C GLY A 11 -4.27 -15.44 54.26
N ILE A 12 -4.64 -16.63 54.74
CA ILE A 12 -4.61 -17.87 53.94
C ILE A 12 -5.65 -17.84 52.80
N TYR A 13 -6.84 -17.27 53.04
CA TYR A 13 -7.85 -17.08 51.99
C TYR A 13 -7.43 -16.06 50.92
N ILE A 14 -6.65 -15.03 51.30
CA ILE A 14 -6.08 -14.06 50.36
C ILE A 14 -4.87 -14.64 49.63
N PHE A 15 -4.07 -15.50 50.27
CA PHE A 15 -2.97 -16.21 49.61
C PHE A 15 -3.45 -17.29 48.64
N SER A 16 -4.58 -17.96 48.93
CA SER A 16 -5.21 -18.89 47.99
C SER A 16 -5.82 -18.20 46.76
N LEU A 17 -6.00 -16.88 46.79
CA LEU A 17 -6.42 -16.07 45.64
C LEU A 17 -5.24 -15.64 44.75
N ILE A 18 -3.98 -15.87 45.17
CA ILE A 18 -2.78 -15.39 44.45
C ILE A 18 -2.01 -16.52 43.74
N SER A 19 -2.47 -17.77 43.82
CA SER A 19 -1.96 -18.87 42.98
C SER A 19 -2.55 -18.83 41.56
N MET A 20 -2.37 -17.72 40.84
CA MET A 20 -2.50 -17.72 39.38
C MET A 20 -1.23 -18.32 38.76
N ALA A 21 -0.88 -19.55 39.15
CA ALA A 21 -0.02 -20.37 38.32
C ALA A 21 -0.83 -20.63 37.03
N ASN A 22 -0.33 -20.12 35.90
CA ASN A 22 -0.95 -20.33 34.59
C ASN A 22 -0.72 -21.79 34.17
N ALA A 23 -1.60 -22.70 34.60
CA ALA A 23 -1.53 -24.14 34.33
C ALA A 23 -1.27 -24.51 32.87
N LEU A 24 -2.07 -23.93 31.97
CA LEU A 24 -1.88 -24.04 30.52
C LEU A 24 -1.32 -22.76 29.97
N ILE A 25 -0.35 -22.84 29.08
CA ILE A 25 0.20 -21.69 28.36
C ILE A 25 0.17 -21.96 26.86
N ILE A 26 -0.25 -20.96 26.09
CA ILE A 26 0.00 -20.94 24.65
C ILE A 26 1.50 -20.67 24.47
N ASN A 27 2.27 -21.72 24.18
CA ASN A 27 3.72 -21.68 24.04
C ASN A 27 4.16 -21.04 22.71
N SER A 28 3.44 -21.32 21.63
CA SER A 28 3.65 -20.69 20.33
C SER A 28 2.41 -20.77 19.45
N VAL A 29 2.33 -19.86 18.49
CA VAL A 29 1.32 -19.86 17.42
C VAL A 29 2.06 -19.73 16.11
N SER A 30 1.68 -20.53 15.13
CA SER A 30 2.17 -20.42 13.76
C SER A 30 1.02 -20.49 12.77
N THR A 31 1.18 -19.86 11.62
CA THR A 31 0.21 -19.93 10.52
C THR A 31 0.88 -20.46 9.26
N SER A 32 0.12 -21.10 8.39
CA SER A 32 0.61 -21.53 7.07
C SER A 32 -0.44 -21.18 6.02
N PRO A 33 -0.22 -20.15 5.18
CA PRO A 33 0.96 -19.26 5.14
C PRO A 33 1.08 -18.31 6.36
N ASP A 34 2.26 -17.70 6.55
CA ASP A 34 2.57 -16.73 7.61
C ASP A 34 1.75 -15.42 7.49
N GLN A 35 1.35 -15.08 6.27
CA GLN A 35 0.49 -13.95 5.94
C GLN A 35 -0.63 -14.44 5.03
N VAL A 36 -1.87 -14.08 5.33
CA VAL A 36 -3.05 -14.51 4.58
C VAL A 36 -3.53 -13.37 3.70
N ALA A 37 -3.66 -13.58 2.39
CA ALA A 37 -4.28 -12.56 1.55
C ALA A 37 -5.81 -12.59 1.71
N PRO A 38 -6.53 -11.48 1.49
CA PRO A 38 -7.99 -11.49 1.48
C PRO A 38 -8.53 -12.54 0.49
N GLY A 39 -9.47 -13.37 0.95
CA GLY A 39 -10.03 -14.48 0.17
C GLY A 39 -9.21 -15.78 0.21
N GLU A 40 -8.02 -15.78 0.80
CA GLU A 40 -7.17 -16.97 0.92
C GLU A 40 -7.33 -17.67 2.27
N THR A 41 -6.95 -18.95 2.29
CA THR A 41 -7.02 -19.81 3.48
C THR A 41 -5.68 -19.90 4.20
N SER A 42 -5.72 -20.15 5.51
CA SER A 42 -4.53 -20.43 6.31
C SER A 42 -4.82 -21.44 7.41
N ARG A 43 -3.81 -22.24 7.76
CA ARG A 43 -3.85 -23.13 8.93
C ARG A 43 -3.20 -22.45 10.12
N ILE A 44 -3.96 -22.27 11.21
CA ILE A 44 -3.46 -21.82 12.51
C ILE A 44 -3.10 -23.05 13.34
N SER A 45 -1.88 -23.10 13.87
CA SER A 45 -1.43 -24.11 14.84
C SER A 45 -1.10 -23.43 16.16
N ILE A 46 -1.82 -23.81 17.24
CA ILE A 46 -1.66 -23.26 18.59
C ILE A 46 -1.04 -24.34 19.47
N ASN A 47 0.22 -24.16 19.85
CA ASN A 47 0.93 -25.07 20.72
C ASN A 47 0.63 -24.71 22.19
N ILE A 48 -0.04 -25.62 22.88
CA ILE A 48 -0.46 -25.47 24.27
C ILE A 48 0.39 -26.38 25.14
N LYS A 49 1.10 -25.78 26.09
CA LYS A 49 1.95 -26.47 27.06
C LYS A 49 1.21 -26.60 28.39
N ASN A 50 1.20 -27.82 28.92
CA ASN A 50 0.85 -28.09 30.31
C ASN A 50 2.08 -27.83 31.20
N ASN A 51 1.96 -26.87 32.12
CA ASN A 51 2.99 -26.54 33.10
C ASN A 51 2.67 -27.05 34.51
N GLU A 52 1.58 -27.80 34.67
CA GLU A 52 1.22 -28.43 35.94
C GLU A 52 2.01 -29.74 36.15
N GLU A 53 2.00 -30.19 37.40
CA GLU A 53 2.54 -31.49 37.84
C GLU A 53 1.56 -32.65 37.59
N LEU A 54 0.37 -32.35 37.05
CA LEU A 54 -0.66 -33.34 36.72
C LEU A 54 -1.02 -33.23 35.24
N ASP A 55 -1.49 -34.35 34.68
CA ASP A 55 -2.04 -34.39 33.34
C ASP A 55 -3.31 -33.52 33.24
N ILE A 56 -3.53 -32.94 32.06
CA ILE A 56 -4.70 -32.13 31.76
C ILE A 56 -5.55 -32.84 30.73
N GLU A 57 -6.84 -32.98 31.01
CA GLU A 57 -7.80 -33.72 30.21
C GLU A 57 -8.91 -32.81 29.65
N ASN A 58 -9.55 -33.27 28.57
CA ASN A 58 -10.71 -32.64 27.94
C ASN A 58 -10.47 -31.15 27.62
N VAL A 59 -9.36 -30.86 26.96
CA VAL A 59 -9.02 -29.49 26.57
C VAL A 59 -9.83 -29.10 25.33
N VAL A 60 -10.64 -28.06 25.44
CA VAL A 60 -11.39 -27.47 24.33
C VAL A 60 -10.83 -26.08 24.06
N VAL A 61 -10.33 -25.88 22.85
CA VAL A 61 -9.77 -24.61 22.38
C VAL A 61 -10.75 -23.99 21.41
N SER A 62 -11.24 -22.79 21.73
CA SER A 62 -12.22 -22.06 20.94
C SER A 62 -11.63 -20.75 20.40
N LEU A 63 -11.81 -20.48 19.11
CA LEU A 63 -11.47 -19.21 18.46
C LEU A 63 -12.73 -18.37 18.25
N ASP A 64 -12.70 -17.12 18.70
CA ASP A 64 -13.78 -16.17 18.47
C ASP A 64 -13.50 -15.30 17.24
N PHE A 65 -14.30 -15.50 16.19
CA PHE A 65 -14.18 -14.75 14.95
C PHE A 65 -15.14 -13.56 14.84
N THR A 66 -15.94 -13.27 15.87
CA THR A 66 -17.05 -12.29 15.82
C THR A 66 -16.58 -10.87 15.47
N THR A 67 -15.37 -10.50 15.88
CA THR A 67 -14.82 -9.15 15.71
C THR A 67 -13.61 -9.09 14.78
N VAL A 68 -13.34 -10.14 14.01
CA VAL A 68 -12.21 -10.21 13.07
C VAL A 68 -12.69 -10.68 11.69
N PRO A 69 -12.03 -10.29 10.59
CA PRO A 69 -12.45 -10.65 9.24
C PRO A 69 -11.92 -12.03 8.83
N PHE A 70 -12.16 -13.03 9.66
CA PHE A 70 -11.85 -14.43 9.42
C PHE A 70 -13.09 -15.30 9.65
N ALA A 71 -13.13 -16.46 9.02
CA ALA A 71 -14.13 -17.48 9.30
C ALA A 71 -13.46 -18.86 9.34
N PRO A 72 -14.02 -19.83 10.10
CA PRO A 72 -13.63 -21.23 9.96
C PRO A 72 -13.83 -21.70 8.50
N TYR A 73 -12.89 -22.49 7.99
CA TYR A 73 -12.91 -23.02 6.63
C TYR A 73 -12.54 -24.50 6.66
N ASN A 74 -13.45 -25.38 6.23
CA ASN A 74 -13.28 -26.84 6.34
C ASN A 74 -12.96 -27.34 7.77
N SER A 75 -13.19 -26.51 8.79
CA SER A 75 -13.01 -26.82 10.21
C SER A 75 -14.04 -26.03 11.04
N GLY A 76 -14.18 -26.38 12.33
CA GLY A 76 -14.98 -25.61 13.28
C GLY A 76 -14.19 -24.48 13.96
N SER A 77 -14.85 -23.69 14.79
CA SER A 77 -14.21 -22.72 15.69
C SER A 77 -13.58 -23.36 16.93
N ASP A 78 -13.78 -24.66 17.13
CA ASP A 78 -13.41 -25.40 18.33
C ASP A 78 -12.56 -26.62 17.99
N TYR A 79 -11.55 -26.88 18.80
CA TYR A 79 -10.65 -28.03 18.68
C TYR A 79 -10.48 -28.72 20.03
N THR A 80 -10.67 -30.04 20.05
CA THR A 80 -10.58 -30.83 21.28
C THR A 80 -9.27 -31.62 21.32
N ILE A 81 -8.56 -31.53 22.45
CA ILE A 81 -7.41 -32.37 22.77
C ILE A 81 -7.80 -33.21 23.98
N SER A 82 -7.80 -34.53 23.83
CA SER A 82 -8.21 -35.45 24.90
C SER A 82 -7.35 -35.30 26.15
N GLU A 83 -6.03 -35.18 25.97
CA GLU A 83 -5.07 -35.14 27.06
C GLU A 83 -3.77 -34.39 26.67
N ILE A 84 -3.23 -33.63 27.61
CA ILE A 84 -1.90 -33.03 27.59
C ILE A 84 -1.16 -33.47 28.86
N LEU A 85 -0.22 -34.40 28.70
CA LEU A 85 0.59 -34.91 29.80
C LEU A 85 1.39 -33.80 30.51
N GLU A 86 1.76 -34.05 31.77
CA GLU A 86 2.60 -33.16 32.57
C GLU A 86 3.84 -32.66 31.78
N SER A 87 4.11 -31.36 31.85
CA SER A 87 5.23 -30.72 31.15
C SER A 87 5.27 -30.89 29.62
N LYS A 88 4.25 -31.49 28.98
CA LYS A 88 4.19 -31.70 27.52
C LYS A 88 3.41 -30.60 26.81
N THR A 89 3.56 -30.59 25.48
CA THR A 89 2.89 -29.67 24.56
C THR A 89 2.08 -30.45 23.55
N LYS A 90 0.87 -29.97 23.24
CA LYS A 90 0.01 -30.46 22.15
C LYS A 90 -0.45 -29.28 21.29
N SER A 91 -0.79 -29.55 20.04
CA SER A 91 -1.19 -28.54 19.07
C SER A 91 -2.70 -28.62 18.81
N ALA A 92 -3.38 -27.48 18.82
CA ALA A 92 -4.72 -27.33 18.27
C ALA A 92 -4.62 -26.68 16.88
N GLU A 93 -5.29 -27.26 15.89
CA GLU A 93 -5.20 -26.84 14.48
C GLU A 93 -6.54 -26.36 13.95
N PHE A 94 -6.55 -25.19 13.32
CA PHE A 94 -7.74 -24.56 12.75
C PHE A 94 -7.45 -24.14 11.31
N ASP A 95 -8.30 -24.56 10.38
CA ASP A 95 -8.26 -24.07 9.01
C ASP A 95 -9.24 -22.89 8.90
N VAL A 96 -8.75 -21.72 8.50
CA VAL A 96 -9.52 -20.46 8.42
C VAL A 96 -9.40 -19.83 7.04
N ILE A 97 -10.36 -18.98 6.70
CA ILE A 97 -10.34 -18.14 5.50
C ILE A 97 -10.41 -16.66 5.88
N ALA A 98 -9.58 -15.82 5.26
CA ALA A 98 -9.70 -14.37 5.36
C ALA A 98 -10.86 -13.89 4.46
N LEU A 99 -11.73 -13.02 4.97
CA LEU A 99 -12.85 -12.50 4.17
C LEU A 99 -12.32 -11.68 2.97
N ASN A 100 -13.05 -11.71 1.84
CA ASN A 100 -12.62 -11.05 0.59
C ASN A 100 -12.42 -9.53 0.73
N ASN A 101 -13.18 -8.88 1.61
CA ASN A 101 -13.09 -7.45 1.89
C ASN A 101 -12.25 -7.13 3.14
N ALA A 102 -11.51 -8.11 3.67
CA ALA A 102 -10.67 -7.89 4.81
C ALA A 102 -9.57 -6.88 4.46
N ALA A 103 -9.45 -5.83 5.26
CA ALA A 103 -8.32 -4.91 5.14
C ALA A 103 -7.04 -5.61 5.57
N SER A 104 -5.91 -5.20 4.99
CA SER A 104 -4.61 -5.69 5.44
C SER A 104 -4.33 -5.16 6.85
N GLY A 105 -3.85 -6.04 7.73
CA GLY A 105 -3.57 -5.69 9.11
C GLY A 105 -3.27 -6.88 10.01
N ILE A 106 -2.92 -6.59 11.26
CA ILE A 106 -2.74 -7.60 12.31
C ILE A 106 -4.03 -7.69 13.11
N TYR A 107 -4.66 -8.87 13.09
CA TYR A 107 -5.91 -9.15 13.79
C TYR A 107 -5.65 -9.97 15.05
N LYS A 108 -6.25 -9.53 16.15
CA LYS A 108 -6.19 -10.21 17.45
C LYS A 108 -7.41 -11.11 17.57
N ILE A 109 -7.22 -12.42 17.48
CA ILE A 109 -8.27 -13.42 17.65
C ILE A 109 -8.33 -13.81 19.13
N PRO A 110 -9.47 -13.61 19.82
CA PRO A 110 -9.67 -14.16 21.15
C PRO A 110 -9.68 -15.67 21.13
N VAL A 111 -8.94 -16.26 22.06
CA VAL A 111 -8.86 -17.71 22.28
C VAL A 111 -9.35 -18.02 23.67
N LYS A 112 -10.25 -18.99 23.78
CA LYS A 112 -10.71 -19.53 25.05
C LYS A 112 -10.30 -21.00 25.14
N ILE A 113 -9.69 -21.38 26.25
CA ILE A 113 -9.27 -22.75 26.52
C ILE A 113 -10.01 -23.22 27.76
N GLU A 114 -10.87 -24.21 27.61
CA GLU A 114 -11.51 -24.92 28.73
C GLU A 114 -10.82 -26.25 28.97
N TYR A 115 -10.60 -26.63 30.23
CA TYR A 115 -9.90 -27.87 30.56
C TYR A 115 -10.19 -28.37 31.97
N ARG A 116 -9.82 -29.62 32.27
CA ARG A 116 -9.84 -30.22 33.60
C ARG A 116 -8.47 -30.82 33.93
N GLU A 117 -8.07 -30.81 35.19
CA GLU A 117 -6.90 -31.58 35.61
C GLU A 117 -7.32 -33.02 35.91
N SER A 118 -6.42 -33.96 35.64
CA SER A 118 -6.65 -35.36 35.93
C SER A 118 -6.91 -35.60 37.42
N GLY A 119 -7.83 -36.50 37.72
CA GLY A 119 -8.23 -36.83 39.10
C GLY A 119 -9.20 -35.85 39.76
N GLN A 120 -9.66 -34.80 39.07
CA GLN A 120 -10.74 -33.94 39.58
C GLN A 120 -12.07 -34.69 39.61
N ALA A 121 -12.79 -34.60 40.74
CA ALA A 121 -14.09 -35.24 40.93
C ALA A 121 -15.12 -34.84 39.85
N ASP A 122 -16.01 -35.77 39.50
CA ASP A 122 -17.10 -35.50 38.57
C ASP A 122 -17.99 -34.35 39.06
N GLY A 123 -18.37 -33.47 38.13
CA GLY A 123 -19.12 -32.24 38.43
C GLY A 123 -18.25 -31.04 38.84
N THR A 124 -16.91 -31.20 38.94
CA THR A 124 -16.00 -30.05 39.08
C THR A 124 -16.07 -29.18 37.82
N PRO A 125 -16.33 -27.86 37.94
CA PRO A 125 -16.36 -26.97 36.78
C PRO A 125 -15.04 -26.96 36.03
N ASN A 126 -15.10 -26.89 34.69
CA ASN A 126 -13.92 -26.71 33.85
C ASN A 126 -13.19 -25.41 34.24
N LYS A 127 -11.87 -25.47 34.27
CA LYS A 127 -11.02 -24.28 34.34
C LYS A 127 -11.07 -23.58 32.97
N VAL A 128 -11.07 -22.26 32.97
CA VAL A 128 -11.13 -21.44 31.75
C VAL A 128 -9.93 -20.51 31.71
N LYS A 129 -9.23 -20.51 30.58
CA LYS A 129 -8.17 -19.55 30.25
C LYS A 129 -8.55 -18.77 29.00
N SER A 130 -8.42 -17.46 29.07
CA SER A 130 -8.57 -16.58 27.90
C SER A 130 -7.22 -16.01 27.50
N SER A 131 -6.99 -15.91 26.19
CA SER A 131 -5.79 -15.33 25.60
C SER A 131 -6.15 -14.63 24.29
N LEU A 132 -5.15 -13.98 23.70
CA LEU A 132 -5.21 -13.49 22.33
C LEU A 132 -4.12 -14.18 21.51
N ILE A 133 -4.42 -14.46 20.25
CA ILE A 133 -3.42 -14.79 19.24
C ILE A 133 -3.49 -13.73 18.14
N SER A 134 -2.40 -13.59 17.38
CA SER A 134 -2.35 -12.66 16.25
C SER A 134 -2.26 -13.43 14.93
N ILE A 135 -3.03 -12.99 13.95
CA ILE A 135 -2.89 -13.42 12.55
C ILE A 135 -2.78 -12.17 11.67
N MET A 136 -1.95 -12.23 10.63
CA MET A 136 -1.74 -11.12 9.71
C MET A 136 -2.49 -11.37 8.41
N ILE A 137 -3.33 -10.42 8.03
CA ILE A 137 -3.82 -10.30 6.66
C ILE A 137 -2.89 -9.37 5.92
N ASN A 138 -2.24 -9.86 4.87
CA ASN A 138 -1.40 -9.06 4.01
C ASN A 138 -1.32 -9.69 2.62
N SER A 139 -1.13 -8.84 1.63
CA SER A 139 -0.82 -9.21 0.26
C SER A 139 0.19 -8.20 -0.28
N LYS A 140 1.00 -8.60 -1.27
CA LYS A 140 1.90 -7.67 -1.93
C LYS A 140 1.05 -6.64 -2.72
N PRO A 141 1.23 -5.32 -2.54
CA PRO A 141 0.64 -4.33 -3.44
C PRO A 141 1.04 -4.59 -4.89
N ILE A 142 0.16 -4.26 -5.84
CA ILE A 142 0.39 -4.49 -7.26
C ILE A 142 0.26 -3.14 -7.94
N LEU A 143 1.38 -2.52 -8.27
CA LEU A 143 1.40 -1.20 -8.88
C LEU A 143 1.45 -1.31 -10.40
N ASP A 144 0.82 -0.34 -11.05
CA ASP A 144 0.95 -0.11 -12.48
C ASP A 144 1.20 1.37 -12.73
N VAL A 145 2.00 1.69 -13.75
CA VAL A 145 2.41 3.06 -14.06
C VAL A 145 2.12 3.35 -15.51
N SER A 146 1.40 4.46 -15.74
CA SER A 146 1.05 4.93 -17.07
C SER A 146 1.29 6.43 -17.18
N SER A 147 1.46 6.93 -18.39
CA SER A 147 1.43 8.37 -18.63
C SER A 147 -0.01 8.82 -18.81
N GLU A 148 -0.35 9.98 -18.26
CA GLU A 148 -1.61 10.65 -18.60
C GLU A 148 -1.50 11.37 -19.94
N ASP A 149 -2.65 11.58 -20.58
CA ASP A 149 -2.71 12.25 -21.87
C ASP A 149 -2.17 13.68 -21.78
N GLY A 150 -1.23 13.99 -22.66
CA GLY A 150 -0.62 15.29 -22.77
C GLY A 150 0.08 15.45 -24.12
N VAL A 151 0.17 16.69 -24.59
CA VAL A 151 0.92 16.98 -25.83
C VAL A 151 2.38 17.20 -25.47
N LEU A 152 3.22 16.22 -25.79
CA LEU A 152 4.67 16.28 -25.59
C LEU A 152 5.34 16.68 -26.90
N LEU A 153 6.13 17.75 -26.87
CA LEU A 153 6.75 18.32 -28.06
C LEU A 153 8.27 18.15 -28.06
N LYS A 154 8.83 17.82 -29.23
CA LYS A 154 10.28 17.77 -29.45
C LYS A 154 10.90 19.15 -29.34
N ASN A 155 12.17 19.18 -28.91
CA ASN A 155 12.98 20.38 -28.68
C ASN A 155 12.33 21.40 -27.73
N GLN A 156 11.48 20.92 -26.81
CA GLN A 156 10.78 21.73 -25.83
C GLN A 156 10.73 21.01 -24.48
N LYS A 157 10.57 21.80 -23.42
CA LYS A 157 10.22 21.29 -22.09
C LYS A 157 8.74 20.98 -22.07
N SER A 158 8.37 19.79 -21.64
CA SER A 158 6.99 19.38 -21.45
C SER A 158 6.82 18.78 -20.05
N LYS A 159 5.63 18.98 -19.48
CA LYS A 159 5.23 18.29 -18.25
C LYS A 159 4.74 16.89 -18.60
N VAL A 160 5.28 15.89 -17.92
CA VAL A 160 4.85 14.50 -18.01
C VAL A 160 4.20 14.13 -16.69
N SER A 161 2.91 13.83 -16.74
CA SER A 161 2.14 13.31 -15.61
C SER A 161 2.14 11.79 -15.66
N LEU A 162 2.66 11.15 -14.62
CA LEU A 162 2.66 9.70 -14.46
C LEU A 162 1.61 9.32 -13.44
N LYS A 163 0.66 8.47 -13.84
CA LYS A 163 -0.38 7.89 -13.00
C LYS A 163 0.07 6.53 -12.48
N ILE A 164 0.14 6.40 -11.16
CA ILE A 164 0.46 5.18 -10.45
C ILE A 164 -0.84 4.62 -9.87
N VAL A 165 -1.25 3.43 -10.30
CA VAL A 165 -2.49 2.78 -9.84
C VAL A 165 -2.13 1.57 -8.98
N ASN A 166 -2.74 1.41 -7.82
CA ASN A 166 -2.63 0.20 -7.03
C ASN A 166 -3.78 -0.76 -7.35
N LYS A 167 -3.44 -1.83 -8.08
CA LYS A 167 -4.32 -2.94 -8.46
C LYS A 167 -4.27 -4.11 -7.47
N GLY A 168 -3.47 -4.00 -6.41
CA GLY A 168 -3.34 -5.02 -5.36
C GLY A 168 -4.44 -4.92 -4.31
N LEU A 169 -4.50 -5.90 -3.40
CA LEU A 169 -5.47 -5.92 -2.30
C LEU A 169 -4.98 -5.19 -1.04
N SER A 170 -3.68 -4.89 -0.96
CA SER A 170 -3.07 -4.10 0.12
C SER A 170 -2.62 -2.74 -0.35
N ASP A 171 -2.61 -1.78 0.57
CA ASP A 171 -2.03 -0.46 0.36
C ASP A 171 -0.52 -0.51 0.14
N ALA A 172 -0.03 0.35 -0.76
CA ALA A 172 1.39 0.69 -0.84
C ALA A 172 1.65 1.92 0.05
N LYS A 173 2.66 1.83 0.92
CA LYS A 173 3.04 2.87 1.87
C LYS A 173 4.39 3.47 1.50
N PHE A 174 4.60 4.74 1.81
CA PHE A 174 5.86 5.45 1.57
C PHE A 174 6.37 5.35 0.12
N LEU A 175 5.45 5.33 -0.85
CA LEU A 175 5.76 5.21 -2.26
C LEU A 175 6.57 6.41 -2.72
N GLU A 176 7.68 6.10 -3.38
CA GLU A 176 8.57 7.04 -4.01
C GLU A 176 8.85 6.59 -5.44
N ILE A 177 8.75 7.53 -6.37
CA ILE A 177 9.06 7.31 -7.78
C ILE A 177 10.36 8.03 -8.12
N ASN A 178 11.25 7.32 -8.80
CA ASN A 178 12.52 7.82 -9.30
C ASN A 178 12.57 7.65 -10.82
N MET A 179 12.99 8.68 -11.51
CA MET A 179 13.12 8.71 -12.95
C MET A 179 14.41 9.41 -13.35
N GLN A 180 15.03 8.90 -14.42
CA GLN A 180 16.19 9.51 -15.02
C GLN A 180 15.91 9.81 -16.50
N GLY A 181 16.55 10.85 -17.03
CA GLY A 181 16.57 11.09 -18.47
C GLY A 181 17.34 9.99 -19.21
N ASN A 182 17.13 9.89 -20.52
CA ASN A 182 17.82 8.94 -21.39
C ASN A 182 18.57 9.66 -22.53
N SER A 183 18.98 8.93 -23.57
CA SER A 183 19.67 9.54 -24.72
C SER A 183 18.83 10.59 -25.47
N TYR A 184 17.49 10.53 -25.38
CA TYR A 184 16.54 11.42 -26.06
C TYR A 184 15.95 12.49 -25.14
N THR A 185 16.05 12.32 -23.83
CA THR A 185 15.41 13.20 -22.85
C THR A 185 16.40 13.77 -21.85
N THR A 186 16.09 14.95 -21.31
CA THR A 186 16.82 15.52 -20.18
C THR A 186 15.81 15.88 -19.11
N LEU A 187 15.97 15.29 -17.93
CA LEU A 187 15.13 15.61 -16.80
C LEU A 187 15.50 17.00 -16.27
N VAL A 188 14.51 17.89 -16.20
CA VAL A 188 14.67 19.27 -15.76
C VAL A 188 14.25 19.43 -14.30
N SER A 189 13.20 18.70 -13.89
CA SER A 189 12.76 18.62 -12.50
C SER A 189 13.64 17.70 -11.66
N GLN A 190 13.29 17.52 -10.38
CA GLN A 190 13.87 16.50 -9.52
C GLN A 190 13.69 15.08 -10.08
N SER A 191 14.67 14.21 -9.86
CA SER A 191 14.62 12.79 -10.26
C SER A 191 13.73 11.95 -9.36
N LYS A 192 13.52 12.37 -8.11
CA LYS A 192 12.85 11.61 -7.07
C LYS A 192 11.66 12.39 -6.55
N VAL A 193 10.48 11.75 -6.50
CA VAL A 193 9.24 12.34 -5.98
C VAL A 193 8.65 11.38 -4.95
N TYR A 194 8.46 11.88 -3.73
CA TYR A 194 7.75 11.16 -2.68
C TYR A 194 6.24 11.38 -2.86
N ILE A 195 5.50 10.28 -3.03
CA ILE A 195 4.05 10.29 -3.23
C ILE A 195 3.33 10.03 -1.90
N GLY A 196 3.88 9.12 -1.07
CA GLY A 196 3.24 8.69 0.17
C GLY A 196 2.44 7.42 -0.02
N ASP A 197 1.19 7.40 0.42
CA ASP A 197 0.37 6.19 0.40
C ASP A 197 -0.45 6.10 -0.89
N VAL A 198 -0.57 4.88 -1.43
CA VAL A 198 -1.51 4.54 -2.50
C VAL A 198 -2.36 3.37 -2.04
N ASP A 199 -3.58 3.68 -1.64
CA ASP A 199 -4.52 2.70 -1.10
C ASP A 199 -4.93 1.69 -2.18
N SER A 200 -5.36 0.51 -1.74
CA SER A 200 -5.91 -0.52 -2.62
C SER A 200 -7.05 0.06 -3.50
N ASN A 201 -7.00 -0.21 -4.80
CA ASN A 201 -7.96 0.28 -5.80
C ASN A 201 -8.01 1.82 -5.95
N ASP A 202 -6.95 2.52 -5.54
CA ASP A 202 -6.79 3.96 -5.78
C ASP A 202 -5.57 4.26 -6.69
N PHE A 203 -5.41 5.53 -7.05
CA PHE A 203 -4.27 6.01 -7.82
C PHE A 203 -3.73 7.33 -7.29
N GLN A 204 -2.46 7.57 -7.57
CA GLN A 204 -1.79 8.84 -7.34
C GLN A 204 -1.04 9.28 -8.59
N THR A 205 -0.67 10.55 -8.64
CA THR A 205 -0.01 11.14 -9.80
C THR A 205 1.29 11.83 -9.42
N ALA A 206 2.30 11.70 -10.26
CA ALA A 206 3.57 12.40 -10.13
C ALA A 206 3.89 13.17 -11.41
N GLU A 207 4.20 14.45 -11.27
CA GLU A 207 4.59 15.31 -12.39
C GLU A 207 6.12 15.44 -12.49
N PHE A 208 6.62 15.35 -13.72
CA PHE A 208 8.02 15.61 -14.07
C PHE A 208 8.12 16.61 -15.21
N GLU A 209 9.11 17.50 -15.15
CA GLU A 209 9.44 18.38 -16.28
C GLU A 209 10.58 17.77 -17.08
N ILE A 210 10.30 17.43 -18.34
CA ILE A 210 11.24 16.75 -19.22
C ILE A 210 11.47 17.61 -20.46
N PHE A 211 12.74 17.83 -20.81
CA PHE A 211 13.12 18.35 -22.11
C PHE A 211 13.31 17.20 -23.10
N PHE A 212 12.55 17.21 -24.18
CA PHE A 212 12.68 16.23 -25.26
C PHE A 212 13.61 16.78 -26.34
N LYS A 213 14.67 16.05 -26.71
CA LYS A 213 15.61 16.49 -27.75
C LYS A 213 14.96 16.45 -29.13
N GLU A 214 15.44 17.27 -30.06
CA GLU A 214 14.95 17.28 -31.46
C GLU A 214 15.07 15.90 -32.13
N THR A 215 16.13 15.15 -31.81
CA THR A 215 16.41 13.80 -32.33
C THR A 215 15.54 12.70 -31.73
N SER A 216 14.61 13.04 -30.84
CA SER A 216 13.68 12.10 -30.21
C SER A 216 12.83 11.35 -31.25
N PRO A 217 12.67 10.03 -31.14
CA PRO A 217 11.67 9.31 -31.92
C PRO A 217 10.24 9.74 -31.52
N ASN A 218 9.24 9.38 -32.32
CA ASN A 218 7.84 9.71 -32.02
C ASN A 218 7.26 8.91 -30.84
N SER A 219 7.94 7.81 -30.46
CA SER A 219 7.60 6.98 -29.31
C SER A 219 8.86 6.79 -28.47
N ILE A 220 8.82 7.20 -27.21
CA ILE A 220 9.92 7.09 -26.25
C ILE A 220 9.47 6.23 -25.09
N THR A 221 10.33 5.35 -24.62
CA THR A 221 10.15 4.65 -23.35
C THR A 221 10.94 5.38 -22.26
N LEU A 222 10.27 5.72 -21.16
CA LEU A 222 10.90 6.18 -19.93
C LEU A 222 10.86 5.05 -18.91
N SER A 223 12.04 4.67 -18.42
CA SER A 223 12.13 3.73 -17.30
C SER A 223 12.01 4.50 -15.99
N VAL A 224 11.07 4.09 -15.16
CA VAL A 224 10.85 4.62 -13.81
C VAL A 224 11.02 3.53 -12.78
N THR A 225 11.66 3.84 -11.68
CA THR A 225 11.83 2.94 -10.54
C THR A 225 10.91 3.41 -9.42
N ILE A 226 10.05 2.53 -8.92
CA ILE A 226 9.22 2.79 -7.76
C ILE A 226 9.74 1.98 -6.59
N THR A 227 9.92 2.64 -5.45
CA THR A 227 10.19 1.99 -4.16
C THR A 227 9.02 2.26 -3.23
N TYR A 228 8.54 1.24 -2.54
CA TYR A 228 7.41 1.33 -1.61
C TYR A 228 7.50 0.24 -0.55
N LYS A 229 6.65 0.34 0.48
CA LYS A 229 6.50 -0.68 1.51
C LYS A 229 5.10 -1.24 1.53
N ASP A 230 4.93 -2.49 1.91
CA ASP A 230 3.63 -3.00 2.32
C ASP A 230 3.34 -2.64 3.80
N ILE A 231 2.16 -3.02 4.28
CA ILE A 231 1.73 -2.80 5.67
C ILE A 231 2.58 -3.54 6.71
N SER A 232 3.38 -4.54 6.30
CA SER A 232 4.34 -5.25 7.16
C SER A 232 5.71 -4.57 7.20
N ASN A 233 5.83 -3.37 6.62
CA ASN A 233 7.06 -2.61 6.41
C ASN A 233 8.09 -3.31 5.52
N LYS A 234 7.67 -4.32 4.75
CA LYS A 234 8.53 -4.97 3.78
C LYS A 234 8.67 -4.05 2.57
N GLU A 235 9.91 -3.73 2.23
CA GLU A 235 10.23 -2.85 1.11
C GLU A 235 10.27 -3.63 -0.22
N TYR A 236 9.78 -2.98 -1.27
CA TYR A 236 9.74 -3.45 -2.64
C TYR A 236 10.30 -2.38 -3.56
N THR A 237 11.03 -2.81 -4.58
CA THR A 237 11.52 -1.94 -5.66
C THR A 237 11.16 -2.58 -7.00
N GLU A 238 10.50 -1.82 -7.85
CA GLU A 238 9.99 -2.26 -9.15
C GLU A 238 10.36 -1.24 -10.24
N ASN A 239 10.63 -1.74 -11.44
CA ASN A 239 10.92 -0.91 -12.60
C ASN A 239 9.78 -1.01 -13.60
N PHE A 240 9.33 0.13 -14.10
CA PHE A 240 8.26 0.24 -15.09
C PHE A 240 8.76 0.98 -16.32
N ASP A 241 8.35 0.52 -17.49
CA ASP A 241 8.65 1.15 -18.78
C ASP A 241 7.41 1.87 -19.29
N VAL A 242 7.40 3.20 -19.17
CA VAL A 242 6.29 4.05 -19.57
C VAL A 242 6.51 4.54 -20.99
N GLN A 243 5.61 4.17 -21.90
CA GLN A 243 5.64 4.67 -23.28
C GLN A 243 5.00 6.05 -23.38
N LEU A 244 5.70 6.95 -24.07
CA LEU A 244 5.29 8.32 -24.35
C LEU A 244 5.27 8.58 -25.85
N LYS A 245 4.23 9.28 -26.33
CA LYS A 245 4.19 9.80 -27.70
C LYS A 245 4.68 11.24 -27.71
N VAL A 246 5.65 11.53 -28.56
CA VAL A 246 6.28 12.86 -28.67
C VAL A 246 6.20 13.33 -30.11
N TYR A 247 5.74 14.56 -30.31
CA TYR A 247 5.42 15.10 -31.62
C TYR A 247 6.39 16.22 -32.00
N SER A 248 6.73 16.31 -33.28
CA SER A 248 7.23 17.59 -33.78
C SER A 248 6.10 18.63 -33.76
N GLN A 249 6.46 19.90 -33.77
CA GLN A 249 5.46 20.98 -33.77
C GLN A 249 4.54 20.90 -34.99
N ASP A 250 5.08 20.59 -36.17
CA ASP A 250 4.29 20.43 -37.39
C ASP A 250 3.31 19.25 -37.31
N GLN A 251 3.74 18.11 -36.76
CA GLN A 251 2.87 16.95 -36.55
C GLN A 251 1.73 17.26 -35.58
N ALA A 252 2.05 17.93 -34.46
CA ALA A 252 1.04 18.31 -33.47
C ALA A 252 -0.01 19.28 -34.06
N VAL A 253 0.40 20.22 -34.94
CA VAL A 253 -0.54 21.09 -35.67
C VAL A 253 -1.40 20.29 -36.66
N GLN A 254 -0.81 19.37 -37.43
CA GLN A 254 -1.55 18.55 -38.39
C GLN A 254 -2.59 17.64 -37.74
N LEU A 255 -2.28 17.13 -36.54
CA LEU A 255 -3.19 16.31 -35.73
C LEU A 255 -4.21 17.14 -34.93
N GLY A 256 -4.16 18.48 -35.00
CA GLY A 256 -5.06 19.37 -34.26
C GLY A 256 -4.79 19.42 -32.75
N LEU A 257 -3.63 18.92 -32.30
CA LEU A 257 -3.23 18.92 -30.88
C LEU A 257 -2.80 20.32 -30.39
N ILE A 258 -2.33 21.18 -31.30
CA ILE A 258 -1.97 22.58 -31.02
C ILE A 258 -2.38 23.51 -32.18
N GLN A 259 -2.65 24.78 -31.87
CA GLN A 259 -2.98 25.78 -32.89
C GLN A 259 -1.71 26.38 -33.52
N LYS A 260 -1.75 26.63 -34.84
CA LYS A 260 -0.68 27.32 -35.55
C LYS A 260 -0.61 28.79 -35.12
N SER A 261 0.53 29.22 -34.61
CA SER A 261 0.75 30.63 -34.26
C SER A 261 1.10 31.44 -35.51
N TYR A 262 0.29 32.47 -35.80
CA TYR A 262 0.51 33.42 -36.90
C TYR A 262 1.21 34.71 -36.44
N THR A 263 1.65 34.79 -35.18
CA THR A 263 2.19 36.02 -34.59
C THR A 263 3.33 36.62 -35.40
N TRP A 264 4.26 35.80 -35.89
CA TRP A 264 5.38 36.29 -36.70
C TRP A 264 4.94 36.84 -38.06
N MET A 265 3.91 36.24 -38.68
CA MET A 265 3.32 36.75 -39.93
C MET A 265 2.63 38.10 -39.68
N ILE A 266 1.92 38.24 -38.56
CA ILE A 266 1.30 39.50 -38.15
C ILE A 266 2.37 40.57 -37.92
N VAL A 267 3.46 40.25 -37.21
CA VAL A 267 4.58 41.18 -36.97
C VAL A 267 5.22 41.62 -38.30
N ILE A 268 5.49 40.69 -39.22
CA ILE A 268 6.02 41.02 -40.55
C ILE A 268 5.05 41.91 -41.32
N ALA A 269 3.75 41.59 -41.32
CA ALA A 269 2.73 42.39 -42.00
C ALA A 269 2.69 43.83 -41.44
N VAL A 270 2.77 44.00 -40.12
CA VAL A 270 2.84 45.32 -39.48
C VAL A 270 4.11 46.07 -39.89
N ILE A 271 5.27 45.40 -39.91
CA ILE A 271 6.53 46.02 -40.37
C ILE A 271 6.40 46.49 -41.82
N ILE A 272 5.83 45.68 -42.71
CA ILE A 272 5.61 46.05 -44.11
C ILE A 272 4.68 47.26 -44.23
N ILE A 273 3.58 47.29 -43.46
CA ILE A 273 2.64 48.43 -43.43
C ILE A 273 3.35 49.72 -42.96
N VAL A 274 4.18 49.63 -41.92
CA VAL A 274 4.96 50.77 -41.41
C VAL A 274 5.95 51.27 -42.46
N ILE A 275 6.68 50.37 -43.14
CA ILE A 275 7.60 50.74 -44.21
C ILE A 275 6.85 51.43 -45.36
N LEU A 276 5.73 50.85 -45.81
CA LEU A 276 4.86 51.44 -46.84
C LEU A 276 4.39 52.85 -46.44
N PHE A 277 3.97 53.04 -45.19
CA PHE A 277 3.58 54.35 -44.67
C PHE A 277 4.71 55.38 -44.79
N PHE A 278 5.93 55.04 -44.39
CA PHE A 278 7.09 55.93 -44.50
C PHE A 278 7.50 56.21 -45.95
N VAL A 279 7.43 55.21 -46.84
CA VAL A 279 7.72 55.37 -48.27
C VAL A 279 6.70 56.31 -48.93
N ILE A 280 5.40 56.10 -48.68
CA ILE A 280 4.34 56.98 -49.20
C ILE A 280 4.54 58.41 -48.69
N ARG A 281 4.81 58.58 -47.39
CA ARG A 281 5.08 59.89 -46.78
C ARG A 281 6.29 60.58 -47.43
N ALA A 282 7.36 59.85 -47.75
CA ALA A 282 8.52 60.38 -48.43
C ALA A 282 8.24 60.80 -49.88
N ILE A 283 7.45 60.00 -50.63
CA ILE A 283 7.05 60.31 -52.02
C ILE A 283 6.17 61.56 -52.06
N VAL A 284 5.17 61.67 -51.18
CA VAL A 284 4.29 62.84 -51.10
C VAL A 284 5.09 64.10 -50.74
N LYS A 285 6.04 64.00 -49.80
CA LYS A 285 6.92 65.11 -49.44
C LYS A 285 7.81 65.57 -50.61
N ARG A 286 8.27 64.64 -51.47
CA ARG A 286 9.03 64.98 -52.69
C ARG A 286 8.16 65.64 -53.75
N ARG A 287 6.95 65.13 -54.01
CA ARG A 287 5.99 65.74 -54.97
C ARG A 287 5.58 67.17 -54.59
N ASN A 288 5.29 67.42 -53.32
CA ASN A 288 4.92 68.75 -52.85
C ASN A 288 6.10 69.76 -52.88
N LYS A 289 7.33 69.28 -52.99
CA LYS A 289 8.52 70.14 -53.14
C LYS A 289 8.72 70.57 -54.61
N ASN A 290 8.42 69.68 -55.56
CA ASN A 290 8.55 69.96 -57.00
C ASN A 290 7.41 70.84 -57.55
N ASN A 291 6.23 70.86 -56.91
CA ASN A 291 5.12 71.74 -57.30
C ASN A 291 5.24 73.19 -56.76
N LYS A 292 6.33 73.54 -56.09
CA LYS A 292 6.60 74.90 -55.61
C LYS A 292 7.63 75.68 -56.46
N GLU A 293 8.09 75.11 -57.56
CA GLU A 293 9.06 75.74 -58.50
C GLU A 293 8.43 76.17 -59.84
N TYR A 294 7.11 76.30 -59.92
CA TYR A 294 6.40 76.94 -61.03
C TYR A 294 5.60 78.14 -60.54
#